data_AF-A0A0G0TPB8-F1
#
_entry.id   AF-A0A0G0TPB8-F1
#
_cell.length_a   1.000
_cell.length_b   1.000
_cell.length_c   1.000
_cell.angle_alpha   90.00
_cell.angle_beta   90.00
_cell.angle_gamma   90.00
#
_symmetry.space_group_name_H-M   'P 1'
#
loop_
_entity.id
_entity.type
_entity.pdbx_description
1 polymer ?
#
loop_
_entity_poly.entity_id
_entity_poly.type
_entity_poly.pdbx_seq_one_letter_code
_entity_poly.pdbx_strand_id
1 'polypeptide(L)'
;MSDEQLRQRALKALMFDSLDTAEKITGKSYADDAETIQLGFTCLQQNKMRKRAILAEIGDTHAGIFWNDFLKIIFDLGFKIIQSKRSIEEREDGIVVSPTNVIAAHPEKKLLICANSYVPTDPQKNQIIGSGKIYGSIDVSGLREGFDWYQFLGQISFSFYGDKMQFYFGVNEALVTRLQLVETTAPLCNWPNDEEPTMLYGLLEDKIPDLPDWVKEFMGTRKEK
;
A
#
# COMPACT_ATOMS: atom_id res chain seq x y z
N MET A 1 -5.02 -1.08 -26.80
CA MET A 1 -3.85 -0.67 -26.00
C MET A 1 -3.36 -1.92 -25.30
N SER A 2 -2.07 -2.22 -25.30
CA SER A 2 -1.56 -3.41 -24.61
C SER A 2 -1.58 -3.22 -23.10
N ASP A 3 -1.59 -4.32 -22.34
CA ASP A 3 -1.52 -4.29 -20.87
C ASP A 3 -0.29 -3.53 -20.37
N GLU A 4 0.84 -3.67 -21.08
CA GLU A 4 2.07 -2.93 -20.78
C GLU A 4 1.90 -1.41 -20.98
N GLN A 5 1.21 -0.97 -22.04
CA GLN A 5 0.94 0.46 -22.25
C GLN A 5 0.04 1.05 -21.16
N LEU A 6 -0.97 0.29 -20.71
CA LEU A 6 -1.84 0.67 -19.61
C LEU A 6 -1.07 0.76 -18.29
N ARG A 7 -0.17 -0.18 -18.02
CA ARG A 7 0.70 -0.18 -16.84
C ARG A 7 1.66 1.01 -16.82
N GLN A 8 2.34 1.29 -17.94
CA GLN A 8 3.20 2.46 -18.05
C GLN A 8 2.43 3.76 -17.86
N ARG A 9 1.18 3.83 -18.33
CA ARG A 9 0.29 4.96 -18.09
C ARG A 9 -0.06 5.10 -16.59
N ALA A 10 -0.28 4.00 -15.88
CA ALA A 10 -0.52 4.00 -14.43
C ALA A 10 0.72 4.47 -13.65
N LEU A 11 1.90 3.93 -13.96
CA LEU A 11 3.17 4.33 -13.33
C LEU A 11 3.46 5.82 -13.53
N LYS A 12 3.27 6.35 -14.75
CA LYS A 12 3.41 7.79 -15.02
C LYS A 12 2.44 8.65 -14.20
N ALA A 13 1.20 8.20 -14.02
CA ALA A 13 0.21 8.91 -13.20
C ALA A 13 0.57 8.90 -11.71
N LEU A 14 1.21 7.82 -11.23
CA LEU A 14 1.70 7.68 -9.85
C LEU A 14 2.93 8.55 -9.57
N MET A 15 3.79 8.78 -10.58
CA MET A 15 4.98 9.62 -10.49
C MET A 15 4.72 11.11 -10.75
N PHE A 16 3.48 11.52 -10.98
CA PHE A 16 3.14 12.91 -11.27
C PHE A 16 3.34 13.79 -10.03
N ASP A 17 4.29 14.72 -10.11
CA ASP A 17 4.52 15.75 -9.10
C ASP A 17 3.73 17.02 -9.45
N SER A 18 2.71 17.31 -8.65
CA SER A 18 1.83 18.45 -8.87
C SER A 18 2.49 19.80 -8.58
N LEU A 19 3.45 19.86 -7.66
CA LEU A 19 4.14 21.10 -7.31
C LEU A 19 5.21 21.41 -8.36
N ASP A 20 6.07 20.45 -8.69
CA ASP A 20 7.07 20.61 -9.75
C ASP A 20 6.42 20.98 -11.09
N THR A 21 5.27 20.37 -11.42
CA THR A 21 4.50 20.76 -12.61
C THR A 21 4.00 22.20 -12.53
N ALA A 22 3.50 22.64 -11.38
CA ALA A 22 3.01 24.00 -11.20
C ALA A 22 4.16 25.03 -11.31
N GLU A 23 5.30 24.78 -10.67
CA GLU A 23 6.49 25.64 -10.75
C GLU A 23 7.01 25.78 -12.18
N LYS A 24 7.01 24.67 -12.95
CA LYS A 24 7.38 24.71 -14.38
C LYS A 24 6.44 25.55 -15.24
N ILE A 25 5.16 25.61 -14.88
CA ILE A 25 4.15 26.39 -15.61
C ILE A 25 4.25 27.87 -15.23
N THR A 26 4.38 28.20 -13.95
CA THR A 26 4.41 29.59 -13.47
C THR A 26 5.80 30.23 -13.57
N GLY A 27 6.86 29.43 -13.62
CA GLY A 27 8.24 29.87 -13.51
C GLY A 27 8.63 30.37 -12.12
N LYS A 28 7.81 30.09 -11.10
CA LYS A 28 7.99 30.55 -9.72
C LYS A 28 8.00 29.38 -8.75
N SER A 29 8.69 29.56 -7.63
CA SER A 29 8.75 28.58 -6.55
C SER A 29 7.44 28.54 -5.76
N TYR A 30 6.96 27.34 -5.41
CA TYR A 30 5.79 27.20 -4.53
C TYR A 30 6.06 27.76 -3.12
N ALA A 31 7.32 27.88 -2.72
CA ALA A 31 7.68 28.40 -1.39
C ALA A 31 7.32 29.89 -1.25
N ASP A 32 7.32 30.62 -2.38
CA ASP A 32 7.24 32.08 -2.38
C ASP A 32 6.01 32.63 -3.13
N ASP A 33 5.25 31.79 -3.82
CA ASP A 33 4.17 32.23 -4.71
C ASP A 33 2.85 31.45 -4.49
N ALA A 34 1.85 32.18 -4.00
CA ALA A 34 0.53 31.63 -3.69
C ALA A 34 -0.22 31.11 -4.93
N GLU A 35 -0.02 31.71 -6.10
CA GLU A 35 -0.63 31.25 -7.35
C GLU A 35 -0.08 29.89 -7.77
N THR A 36 1.23 29.67 -7.60
CA THR A 36 1.91 28.40 -7.84
C THR A 36 1.39 27.31 -6.90
N ILE A 37 1.20 27.63 -5.62
CA ILE A 37 0.55 26.72 -4.66
C ILE A 37 -0.86 26.33 -5.13
N GLN A 38 -1.67 27.33 -5.52
CA GLN A 38 -3.05 27.10 -5.96
C GLN A 38 -3.13 26.26 -7.24
N LEU A 39 -2.23 26.51 -8.19
CA LEU A 39 -2.10 25.68 -9.39
C LEU A 39 -1.68 24.26 -9.03
N GLY A 40 -0.72 24.11 -8.11
CA GLY A 40 -0.30 22.81 -7.57
C GLY A 40 -1.47 22.01 -6.99
N PHE A 41 -2.33 22.65 -6.18
CA PHE A 41 -3.56 22.01 -5.69
C PHE A 41 -4.50 21.60 -6.82
N THR A 42 -4.65 22.42 -7.85
CA THR A 42 -5.50 22.11 -9.01
C THR A 42 -4.96 20.89 -9.78
N CYS A 43 -3.66 20.87 -10.06
CA CYS A 43 -2.97 19.74 -10.67
C CYS A 43 -3.10 18.46 -9.84
N LEU A 44 -2.97 18.56 -8.51
CA LEU A 44 -3.17 17.44 -7.59
C LEU A 44 -4.57 16.84 -7.70
N GLN A 45 -5.62 17.68 -7.69
CA GLN A 45 -7.01 17.19 -7.79
C GLN A 45 -7.29 16.53 -9.14
N GLN A 46 -6.84 17.15 -10.24
CA GLN A 46 -6.96 16.56 -11.57
C GLN A 46 -6.22 15.22 -11.67
N ASN A 47 -4.98 15.15 -11.16
CA ASN A 47 -4.22 13.91 -11.16
C ASN A 47 -4.87 12.83 -10.30
N LYS A 48 -5.45 13.18 -9.13
CA LYS A 48 -6.20 12.22 -8.30
C LYS A 48 -7.35 11.58 -9.07
N MET A 49 -8.16 12.36 -9.78
CA MET A 49 -9.27 11.84 -10.60
C MET A 49 -8.76 10.97 -11.75
N ARG A 50 -7.74 11.44 -12.48
CA ARG A 50 -7.13 10.71 -13.59
C ARG A 50 -6.52 9.39 -13.14
N LYS A 51 -5.75 9.40 -12.06
CA LYS A 51 -5.12 8.22 -11.46
C LYS A 51 -6.18 7.20 -11.04
N ARG A 52 -7.24 7.63 -10.36
CA ARG A 52 -8.36 6.76 -9.98
C ARG A 52 -8.97 6.06 -11.20
N ALA A 53 -9.25 6.80 -12.28
CA ALA A 53 -9.83 6.23 -13.49
C ALA A 53 -8.90 5.19 -14.13
N ILE A 54 -7.60 5.48 -14.24
CA ILE A 54 -6.61 4.56 -14.83
C ILE A 54 -6.46 3.29 -13.99
N LEU A 55 -6.34 3.43 -12.66
CA LEU A 55 -6.18 2.28 -11.77
C LEU A 55 -7.44 1.38 -11.76
N ALA A 56 -8.63 1.99 -11.77
CA ALA A 56 -9.88 1.26 -11.90
C ALA A 56 -9.99 0.52 -13.26
N GLU A 57 -9.57 1.16 -14.35
CA GLU A 57 -9.55 0.58 -15.70
C GLU A 57 -8.72 -0.70 -15.79
N ILE A 58 -7.63 -0.79 -15.02
CA ILE A 58 -6.72 -1.96 -14.99
C ILE A 58 -7.03 -2.95 -13.86
N GLY A 59 -8.12 -2.75 -13.11
CA GLY A 59 -8.50 -3.63 -12.01
C GLY A 59 -7.59 -3.55 -10.77
N ASP A 60 -6.93 -2.42 -10.56
CA ASP A 60 -6.06 -2.18 -9.41
C ASP A 60 -6.80 -1.42 -8.29
N THR A 61 -6.20 -1.37 -7.10
CA THR A 61 -6.71 -0.55 -6.00
C THR A 61 -6.58 0.93 -6.32
N HIS A 62 -7.53 1.73 -5.86
CA HIS A 62 -7.56 3.16 -6.07
C HIS A 62 -8.25 3.88 -4.92
N ALA A 63 -8.06 5.20 -4.81
CA ALA A 63 -8.72 6.01 -3.81
C ALA A 63 -10.24 5.79 -3.82
N GLY A 64 -10.78 5.43 -2.65
CA GLY A 64 -12.21 5.15 -2.47
C GLY A 64 -12.70 3.83 -3.07
N ILE A 65 -11.81 2.86 -3.34
CA ILE A 65 -12.23 1.50 -3.71
C ILE A 65 -13.10 0.90 -2.61
N PHE A 66 -14.17 0.21 -3.02
CA PHE A 66 -15.04 -0.50 -2.08
C PHE A 66 -14.30 -1.65 -1.42
N TRP A 67 -14.66 -1.92 -0.17
CA TRP A 67 -14.04 -2.97 0.63
C TRP A 67 -14.11 -4.35 -0.04
N ASN A 68 -15.26 -4.70 -0.61
CA ASN A 68 -15.44 -5.98 -1.29
C ASN A 68 -14.58 -6.10 -2.56
N ASP A 69 -14.42 -5.01 -3.31
CA ASP A 69 -13.56 -4.98 -4.50
C ASP A 69 -12.09 -5.12 -4.11
N PHE A 70 -11.67 -4.46 -3.03
CA PHE A 70 -10.34 -4.65 -2.44
C PHE A 70 -10.11 -6.10 -2.01
N LEU A 71 -11.06 -6.71 -1.30
CA LEU A 71 -10.97 -8.11 -0.89
C LEU A 71 -10.84 -9.05 -2.09
N LYS A 72 -11.62 -8.81 -3.15
CA LYS A 72 -11.51 -9.56 -4.40
C LYS A 72 -10.11 -9.47 -5.00
N ILE A 73 -9.55 -8.26 -5.10
CA ILE A 73 -8.19 -8.06 -5.62
C ILE A 73 -7.15 -8.85 -4.82
N ILE A 74 -7.17 -8.78 -3.49
CA ILE A 74 -6.16 -9.51 -2.69
C ILE A 74 -6.35 -11.03 -2.79
N PHE A 75 -7.58 -11.53 -2.95
CA PHE A 75 -7.83 -12.95 -3.20
C PHE A 75 -7.33 -13.39 -4.58
N ASP A 76 -7.57 -12.58 -5.61
CA ASP A 76 -7.06 -12.83 -6.96
C ASP A 76 -5.51 -12.82 -6.99
N LEU A 77 -4.88 -12.05 -6.09
CA LEU A 77 -3.43 -12.05 -5.86
C LEU A 77 -2.92 -13.23 -5.02
N GLY A 78 -3.79 -14.14 -4.55
CA GLY A 78 -3.41 -15.32 -3.79
C GLY A 78 -3.29 -15.13 -2.27
N PHE A 79 -3.69 -13.98 -1.74
CA PHE A 79 -3.72 -13.78 -0.28
C PHE A 79 -4.87 -14.57 0.36
N LYS A 80 -4.65 -14.99 1.61
CA LYS A 80 -5.67 -15.61 2.45
C LYS A 80 -5.87 -14.75 3.69
N ILE A 81 -7.13 -14.43 4.02
CA ILE A 81 -7.44 -13.77 5.30
C ILE A 81 -7.10 -14.75 6.42
N ILE A 82 -6.19 -14.34 7.31
CA ILE A 82 -5.82 -15.10 8.51
C ILE A 82 -6.53 -14.57 9.75
N GLN A 83 -6.93 -13.30 9.73
CA GLN A 83 -7.74 -12.70 10.78
C GLN A 83 -8.66 -11.64 10.19
N SER A 84 -9.90 -11.61 10.68
CA SER A 84 -10.86 -10.54 10.43
C SER A 84 -11.52 -10.16 11.75
N LYS A 85 -11.44 -8.89 12.12
CA LYS A 85 -12.05 -8.33 13.32
C LYS A 85 -12.96 -7.18 12.93
N ARG A 86 -14.25 -7.37 13.15
CA ARG A 86 -15.26 -6.33 12.99
C ARG A 86 -15.44 -5.61 14.32
N SER A 87 -15.36 -4.28 14.30
CA SER A 87 -15.67 -3.43 15.46
C SER A 87 -17.04 -2.80 15.28
N ILE A 88 -17.68 -2.39 16.37
CA ILE A 88 -18.87 -1.53 16.36
C ILE A 88 -18.43 -0.23 17.05
N GLU A 89 -18.59 0.88 16.35
CA GLU A 89 -18.17 2.20 16.82
C GLU A 89 -19.37 3.15 16.71
N GLU A 90 -19.67 3.86 17.79
CA GLU A 90 -20.65 4.94 17.79
C GLU A 90 -19.89 6.27 17.66
N ARG A 91 -20.26 7.06 16.65
CA ARG A 91 -19.66 8.39 16.40
C ARG A 91 -20.33 9.46 17.25
N GLU A 92 -19.67 10.62 17.34
CA GLU A 92 -20.21 11.79 18.05
C GLU A 92 -21.57 12.28 17.49
N ASP A 93 -21.85 12.00 16.22
CA ASP A 93 -23.12 12.31 15.56
C ASP A 93 -24.22 11.24 15.79
N GLY A 94 -23.96 10.24 16.64
CA GLY A 94 -24.88 9.14 16.94
C GLY A 94 -24.96 8.06 15.85
N ILE A 95 -24.14 8.15 14.79
CA ILE A 95 -24.09 7.13 13.74
C ILE A 95 -23.27 5.94 14.21
N VAL A 96 -23.89 4.76 14.22
CA VAL A 96 -23.20 3.49 14.47
C VAL A 96 -22.56 2.98 13.18
N VAL A 97 -21.24 2.87 13.17
CA VAL A 97 -20.46 2.30 12.07
C VAL A 97 -19.82 1.00 12.49
N SER A 98 -19.42 0.19 11.50
CA SER A 98 -18.83 -1.11 11.78
C SER A 98 -17.65 -1.43 10.87
N PRO A 99 -16.48 -0.82 11.14
CA PRO A 99 -15.27 -1.06 10.38
C PRO A 99 -14.77 -2.49 10.61
N THR A 100 -14.04 -2.98 9.62
CA THR A 100 -13.45 -4.32 9.61
C THR A 100 -11.94 -4.19 9.43
N ASN A 101 -11.18 -4.73 10.38
CA ASN A 101 -9.74 -4.90 10.26
C ASN A 101 -9.47 -6.31 9.73
N VAL A 102 -8.60 -6.44 8.73
CA VAL A 102 -8.13 -7.72 8.21
C VAL A 102 -6.63 -7.79 8.23
N ILE A 103 -6.16 -8.99 8.55
CA ILE A 103 -4.81 -9.43 8.27
C ILE A 103 -4.92 -10.54 7.23
N ALA A 104 -4.25 -10.35 6.10
CA ALA A 104 -4.20 -11.32 5.03
C ALA A 104 -2.76 -11.66 4.70
N ALA A 105 -2.50 -12.92 4.33
CA ALA A 105 -1.16 -13.42 4.17
C ALA A 105 -1.04 -14.23 2.87
N HIS A 106 0.04 -14.02 2.13
CA HIS A 106 0.34 -14.81 0.93
C HIS A 106 1.28 -15.96 1.31
N PRO A 107 0.83 -17.23 1.25
CA PRO A 107 1.58 -18.35 1.82
C PRO A 107 2.91 -18.61 1.11
N GLU A 108 2.94 -18.49 -0.22
CA GLU A 108 4.15 -18.76 -1.01
C GLU A 108 5.12 -17.57 -1.02
N LYS A 109 4.60 -16.37 -1.27
CA LYS A 109 5.37 -15.13 -1.40
C LYS A 109 5.78 -14.49 -0.06
N LYS A 110 5.26 -15.00 1.06
CA LYS A 110 5.54 -14.51 2.43
C LYS A 110 5.29 -13.01 2.60
N LEU A 111 4.19 -12.57 2.00
CA LEU A 111 3.69 -11.20 2.08
C LEU A 111 2.58 -11.12 3.12
N LEU A 112 2.50 -9.98 3.81
CA LEU A 112 1.45 -9.69 4.76
C LEU A 112 0.72 -8.42 4.34
N ILE A 113 -0.60 -8.39 4.44
CA ILE A 113 -1.44 -7.21 4.31
C ILE A 113 -2.14 -6.97 5.65
N CYS A 114 -2.03 -5.75 6.16
CA CYS A 114 -2.85 -5.26 7.27
C CYS A 114 -3.69 -4.11 6.72
N ALA A 115 -5.02 -4.24 6.74
CA ALA A 115 -5.93 -3.24 6.19
C ALA A 115 -7.16 -3.07 7.06
N ASN A 116 -7.73 -1.87 7.06
CA ASN A 116 -8.98 -1.56 7.74
C ASN A 116 -9.97 -0.94 6.75
N SER A 117 -11.23 -1.30 6.90
CA SER A 117 -12.32 -0.63 6.23
C SER A 117 -12.70 0.66 6.96
N TYR A 118 -13.35 1.55 6.21
CA TYR A 118 -13.97 2.77 6.71
C TYR A 118 -15.39 2.84 6.15
N VAL A 119 -16.33 3.24 7.00
CA VAL A 119 -17.73 3.48 6.60
C VAL A 119 -17.90 4.99 6.45
N PRO A 120 -18.22 5.51 5.26
CA PRO A 120 -18.51 6.94 5.09
C PRO A 120 -19.65 7.41 6.00
N THR A 121 -19.75 8.71 6.25
CA THR A 121 -20.83 9.32 7.06
C THR A 121 -22.24 9.03 6.56
N ASP A 122 -22.39 8.62 5.31
CA ASP A 122 -23.66 8.16 4.75
C ASP A 122 -23.81 6.65 4.98
N PRO A 123 -24.74 6.21 5.86
CA PRO A 123 -24.95 4.79 6.17
C PRO A 123 -25.47 3.97 4.98
N GLN A 124 -25.91 4.62 3.89
CA GLN A 124 -26.25 3.93 2.63
C GLN A 124 -25.02 3.61 1.78
N LYS A 125 -23.84 4.18 2.09
CA LYS A 125 -22.63 3.90 1.33
C LYS A 125 -21.95 2.63 1.84
N ASN A 126 -21.58 1.78 0.88
CA ASN A 126 -20.77 0.60 1.14
C ASN A 126 -19.44 0.98 1.80
N GLN A 127 -18.89 0.05 2.59
CA GLN A 127 -17.56 0.21 3.18
C GLN A 127 -16.52 0.41 2.08
N ILE A 128 -15.57 1.30 2.33
CA ILE A 128 -14.40 1.51 1.48
C ILE A 128 -13.14 1.10 2.25
N ILE A 129 -12.02 0.97 1.56
CA ILE A 129 -10.73 0.87 2.26
C ILE A 129 -10.43 2.19 2.98
N GLY A 130 -10.18 2.12 4.29
CA GLY A 130 -9.77 3.26 5.10
C GLY A 130 -8.27 3.46 4.99
N SER A 131 -7.51 2.47 5.46
CA SER A 131 -6.06 2.42 5.30
C SER A 131 -5.58 0.98 5.19
N GLY A 132 -4.36 0.80 4.72
CA GLY A 132 -3.69 -0.47 4.84
C GLY A 132 -2.31 -0.45 4.22
N LYS A 133 -1.53 -1.46 4.59
CA LYS A 133 -0.16 -1.64 4.12
C LYS A 133 0.07 -3.10 3.75
N ILE A 134 0.87 -3.30 2.73
CA ILE A 134 1.48 -4.59 2.42
C ILE A 134 2.92 -4.56 2.89
N TYR A 135 3.41 -5.70 3.34
CA TYR A 135 4.74 -5.89 3.90
C TYR A 135 5.41 -7.09 3.23
N GLY A 136 6.70 -6.98 2.94
CA GLY A 136 7.49 -8.06 2.35
C GLY A 136 9.00 -7.87 2.50
N SER A 137 9.75 -8.79 1.90
CA SER A 137 11.21 -8.71 1.77
C SER A 137 11.62 -9.15 0.37
N ILE A 138 12.66 -8.51 -0.17
CA ILE A 138 13.35 -8.91 -1.40
C ILE A 138 14.84 -9.13 -1.16
N ASP A 139 15.46 -9.95 -2.01
CA ASP A 139 16.91 -10.11 -2.08
C ASP A 139 17.49 -9.09 -3.07
N VAL A 140 18.36 -8.21 -2.57
CA VAL A 140 18.95 -7.10 -3.33
C VAL A 140 20.43 -7.33 -3.65
N SER A 141 20.97 -8.52 -3.39
CA SER A 141 22.38 -8.87 -3.66
C SER A 141 22.82 -8.54 -5.09
N GLY A 142 21.92 -8.70 -6.07
CA GLY A 142 22.16 -8.43 -7.49
C GLY A 142 21.82 -7.02 -7.99
N LEU A 143 21.30 -6.12 -7.15
CA LEU A 143 20.73 -4.83 -7.59
C LEU A 143 21.64 -3.62 -7.39
N ARG A 144 22.87 -3.81 -6.90
CA ARG A 144 23.66 -2.70 -6.36
C ARG A 144 24.20 -1.71 -7.41
N GLU A 145 24.44 -2.14 -8.66
CA GLU A 145 24.99 -1.27 -9.69
C GLU A 145 23.94 -0.88 -10.75
N GLY A 146 23.75 0.43 -10.93
CA GLY A 146 22.93 0.99 -12.01
C GLY A 146 21.41 0.86 -11.84
N PHE A 147 20.93 0.29 -10.72
CA PHE A 147 19.50 0.21 -10.43
C PHE A 147 18.94 1.59 -10.09
N ASP A 148 17.85 1.97 -10.76
CA ASP A 148 17.14 3.23 -10.50
C ASP A 148 16.29 3.11 -9.24
N TRP A 149 16.95 3.28 -8.10
CA TRP A 149 16.30 3.34 -6.80
C TRP A 149 15.29 4.49 -6.73
N TYR A 150 15.45 5.59 -7.46
CA TYR A 150 14.49 6.69 -7.36
C TYR A 150 13.11 6.28 -7.89
N GLN A 151 13.07 5.61 -9.04
CA GLN A 151 11.83 5.08 -9.61
C GLN A 151 11.17 4.04 -8.70
N PHE A 152 11.98 3.21 -8.04
CA PHE A 152 11.51 2.14 -7.17
C PHE A 152 11.06 2.66 -5.78
N LEU A 153 11.81 3.58 -5.18
CA LEU A 153 11.64 4.08 -3.82
C LEU A 153 10.59 5.17 -3.67
N GLY A 154 10.30 5.94 -4.73
CA GLY A 154 9.25 6.97 -4.68
C GLY A 154 7.86 6.45 -4.30
N GLN A 155 7.68 5.12 -4.24
CA GLN A 155 6.41 4.47 -3.94
C GLN A 155 6.46 3.47 -2.77
N ILE A 156 7.64 3.23 -2.20
CA ILE A 156 7.89 2.13 -1.28
C ILE A 156 8.78 2.61 -0.14
N SER A 157 8.36 2.35 1.10
CA SER A 157 9.20 2.52 2.28
C SER A 157 9.96 1.23 2.56
N PHE A 158 11.20 1.32 3.05
CA PHE A 158 12.07 0.15 3.15
C PHE A 158 13.17 0.32 4.20
N SER A 159 13.79 -0.81 4.57
CA SER A 159 14.99 -0.89 5.39
C SER A 159 15.88 -2.03 4.89
N PHE A 160 17.20 -1.84 4.93
CA PHE A 160 18.18 -2.86 4.52
C PHE A 160 18.69 -3.68 5.70
N TYR A 161 18.89 -4.98 5.46
CA TYR A 161 19.46 -5.96 6.39
C TYR A 161 20.42 -6.87 5.61
N GLY A 162 21.67 -6.42 5.47
CA GLY A 162 22.66 -7.07 4.60
C GLY A 162 22.20 -7.04 3.14
N ASP A 163 22.03 -8.22 2.53
CA ASP A 163 21.56 -8.38 1.16
C ASP A 163 20.04 -8.47 1.03
N LYS A 164 19.31 -8.22 2.11
CA LYS A 164 17.85 -8.19 2.11
C LYS A 164 17.34 -6.77 2.28
N MET A 165 16.20 -6.49 1.64
CA MET A 165 15.47 -5.25 1.85
C MET A 165 14.04 -5.58 2.27
N GLN A 166 13.68 -5.19 3.49
CA GLN A 166 12.28 -5.20 3.92
C GLN A 166 11.57 -3.99 3.32
N PHE A 167 10.32 -4.16 2.94
CA PHE A 167 9.53 -3.08 2.36
C PHE A 167 8.10 -3.05 2.89
N TYR A 168 7.51 -1.87 2.80
CA TYR A 168 6.06 -1.71 2.87
C TYR A 168 5.57 -0.58 1.96
N PHE A 169 4.33 -0.69 1.52
CA PHE A 169 3.63 0.40 0.83
C PHE A 169 2.12 0.34 1.07
N GLY A 170 1.44 1.47 0.84
CA GLY A 170 0.00 1.58 1.05
C GLY A 170 -0.79 0.76 0.01
N VAL A 171 -1.82 0.04 0.47
CA VAL A 171 -2.67 -0.79 -0.41
C VAL A 171 -3.86 -0.02 -1.00
N ASN A 172 -4.10 1.21 -0.54
CA ASN A 172 -5.21 2.06 -0.97
C ASN A 172 -5.14 2.46 -2.45
N GLU A 173 -3.94 2.43 -3.05
CA GLU A 173 -3.73 2.80 -4.44
C GLU A 173 -2.61 1.94 -5.05
N ALA A 174 -2.86 1.44 -6.27
CA ALA A 174 -1.88 0.76 -7.10
C ALA A 174 -1.23 -0.49 -6.48
N LEU A 175 -1.97 -1.25 -5.66
CA LEU A 175 -1.47 -2.47 -5.02
C LEU A 175 -0.90 -3.46 -6.03
N VAL A 176 -1.65 -3.80 -7.07
CA VAL A 176 -1.27 -4.79 -8.09
C VAL A 176 -0.04 -4.29 -8.84
N THR A 177 -0.08 -3.05 -9.32
CA THR A 177 1.01 -2.42 -10.09
C THR A 177 2.31 -2.38 -9.30
N ARG A 178 2.25 -2.00 -8.02
CA ARG A 178 3.42 -1.91 -7.13
C ARG A 178 3.94 -3.29 -6.75
N LEU A 179 3.06 -4.26 -6.46
CA LEU A 179 3.49 -5.60 -6.14
C LEU A 179 4.20 -6.26 -7.34
N GLN A 180 3.67 -6.09 -8.55
CA GLN A 180 4.34 -6.53 -9.77
C GLN A 180 5.68 -5.83 -9.98
N LEU A 181 5.78 -4.53 -9.68
CA LEU A 181 7.06 -3.81 -9.76
C LEU A 181 8.10 -4.43 -8.83
N VAL A 182 7.73 -4.74 -7.59
CA VAL A 182 8.59 -5.44 -6.62
C VAL A 182 9.03 -6.80 -7.17
N GLU A 183 8.08 -7.61 -7.63
CA GLU A 183 8.35 -8.96 -8.14
C GLU A 183 9.25 -8.98 -9.38
N THR A 184 9.15 -7.95 -10.24
CA THR A 184 10.03 -7.81 -11.41
C THR A 184 11.40 -7.20 -11.07
N THR A 185 11.51 -6.53 -9.92
CA THR A 185 12.74 -5.86 -9.49
C THR A 185 13.72 -6.86 -8.89
N ALA A 186 13.25 -7.66 -7.92
CA ALA A 186 14.08 -8.63 -7.23
C ALA A 186 13.23 -9.79 -6.71
N PRO A 187 13.82 -10.97 -6.50
CA PRO A 187 13.08 -12.10 -5.97
C PRO A 187 12.61 -11.79 -4.54
N LEU A 188 11.32 -12.02 -4.30
CA LEU A 188 10.77 -12.05 -2.95
C LEU A 188 11.48 -13.13 -2.15
N CYS A 189 11.86 -12.80 -0.92
CA CYS A 189 12.63 -13.68 -0.07
C CYS A 189 12.03 -13.80 1.32
N ASN A 190 12.56 -14.76 2.09
CA ASN A 190 12.24 -14.85 3.50
C ASN A 190 12.71 -13.59 4.21
N TRP A 191 11.89 -13.14 5.15
CA TRP A 191 12.24 -12.10 6.09
C TRP A 191 13.53 -12.47 6.82
N PRO A 192 14.40 -11.50 7.13
CA PRO A 192 15.59 -11.76 7.95
C PRO A 192 15.14 -12.32 9.32
N ASN A 193 15.73 -13.45 9.73
CA ASN A 193 15.37 -14.15 10.98
C ASN A 193 15.91 -13.44 12.23
N ASP A 194 16.90 -12.55 12.06
CA ASP A 194 17.76 -12.10 13.15
C ASP A 194 17.33 -10.75 13.74
N GLU A 195 16.32 -10.10 13.17
CA GLU A 195 15.85 -8.81 13.65
C GLU A 195 14.31 -8.77 13.64
N GLU A 196 13.76 -8.43 14.81
CA GLU A 196 12.33 -8.18 14.95
C GLU A 196 11.90 -7.17 13.89
N PRO A 197 10.82 -7.42 13.13
CA PRO A 197 10.29 -6.42 12.23
C PRO A 197 9.73 -5.27 13.08
N THR A 198 10.60 -4.32 13.42
CA THR A 198 10.30 -3.13 14.24
C THR A 198 9.10 -2.36 13.68
N MET A 199 8.89 -2.42 12.36
CA MET A 199 7.76 -1.81 11.66
C MET A 199 6.41 -2.51 11.86
N LEU A 200 6.39 -3.79 12.24
CA LEU A 200 5.17 -4.59 12.43
C LEU A 200 4.78 -4.74 13.90
N TYR A 201 5.77 -4.69 14.81
CA TYR A 201 5.54 -4.85 16.25
C TYR A 201 4.48 -3.87 16.78
N GLY A 202 4.62 -2.57 16.50
CA GLY A 202 3.65 -1.57 16.96
C GLY A 202 2.26 -1.66 16.30
N LEU A 203 2.12 -2.40 15.20
CA LEU A 203 0.84 -2.60 14.50
C LEU A 203 0.08 -3.85 14.96
N LEU A 204 0.79 -4.78 15.61
CA LEU A 204 0.28 -6.11 16.00
C LEU A 204 0.41 -6.36 17.51
N GLU A 205 0.63 -5.30 18.29
CA GLU A 205 0.75 -5.32 19.77
C GLU A 205 -0.48 -5.94 20.48
N ASP A 206 -1.65 -5.91 19.83
CA ASP A 206 -2.78 -6.75 20.25
C ASP A 206 -2.43 -8.21 19.95
N LYS A 207 -2.09 -8.98 20.99
CA LYS A 207 -1.85 -10.43 20.89
C LYS A 207 -3.02 -11.11 20.17
N ILE A 208 -2.84 -11.45 18.90
CA ILE A 208 -3.82 -12.22 18.13
C ILE A 208 -3.60 -13.69 18.50
N PRO A 209 -4.50 -14.32 19.27
CA PRO A 209 -4.25 -15.64 19.84
C PRO A 209 -4.07 -16.73 18.76
N ASP A 210 -4.66 -16.54 17.58
CA ASP A 210 -4.83 -17.58 16.57
C ASP A 210 -4.07 -17.34 15.26
N LEU A 211 -2.97 -16.60 15.30
CA LEU A 211 -2.12 -16.48 14.10
C LEU A 211 -1.51 -17.84 13.71
N PRO A 212 -1.40 -18.15 12.40
CA PRO A 212 -0.63 -19.30 11.94
C PRO A 212 0.80 -19.25 12.45
N ASP A 213 1.41 -20.40 12.75
CA ASP A 213 2.75 -20.45 13.34
C ASP A 213 3.81 -19.72 12.51
N TRP A 214 3.74 -19.85 11.19
CA TRP A 214 4.66 -19.12 10.31
C TRP A 214 4.45 -17.60 10.35
N VAL A 215 3.24 -17.12 10.67
CA VAL A 215 2.95 -15.69 10.88
C VAL A 215 3.44 -15.25 12.26
N LYS A 216 3.34 -16.11 13.27
CA LYS A 216 3.91 -15.89 14.61
C LYS A 216 5.44 -15.84 14.58
N GLU A 217 6.05 -16.77 13.82
CA GLU A 217 7.48 -16.80 13.49
C GLU A 217 7.89 -15.54 12.74
N PHE A 218 7.12 -15.17 11.71
CA PHE A 218 7.28 -13.91 10.97
C PHE A 218 7.20 -12.68 11.88
N MET A 219 6.32 -12.68 12.90
CA MET A 219 6.17 -11.57 13.83
C MET A 219 7.24 -11.53 14.93
N GLY A 220 8.21 -12.46 14.96
CA GLY A 220 9.20 -12.54 16.04
C GLY A 220 8.61 -12.92 17.41
N THR A 221 7.33 -13.31 17.47
CA THR A 221 6.64 -13.59 18.75
C THR A 221 6.97 -14.97 19.33
N ARG A 222 7.69 -15.81 18.59
CA ARG A 222 8.23 -17.06 19.13
C ARG A 222 9.50 -16.74 19.92
N LYS A 223 9.34 -16.32 21.18
CA LYS A 223 10.43 -16.49 22.16
C LYS A 223 10.71 -17.98 22.21
N GLU A 224 11.87 -18.40 21.72
CA GLU A 224 12.40 -19.73 22.00
C GLU A 224 12.32 -19.95 23.52
N LYS A 225 11.63 -21.03 23.90
CA LYS A 225 11.58 -21.52 25.27
C LYS A 225 12.68 -22.53 25.48
#